data_AF-A0A821CD66-F1
#
_entry.id   AF-A0A821CD66-F1
#
_cell.length_a   1.000
_cell.length_b   1.000
_cell.length_c   1.000
_cell.angle_alpha   90.00
_cell.angle_beta   90.00
_cell.angle_gamma   90.00
#
_symmetry.space_group_name_H-M   'P 1'
#
loop_
_entity.id
_entity.type
_entity.pdbx_description
1 polymer ?
#
loop_
_entity_poly.entity_id
_entity_poly.type
_entity_poly.pdbx_seq_one_letter_code
_entity_poly.pdbx_strand_id
1 'polypeptide(L)'
;PIVKASDLLHETDWTHLSNIVFAYETHCLKNYIQRRKNLFNTKMQIPNDPNVKINYHSSTTVNNLTSFTSFLSSIPTIQTLAKSDRMFLCKHNIRPLILLNLHELEQLCYSEPWQLTYDNLSAEYVCGSNLFPEFVNTKRRAEQLLITDPVVTRLWLLVLFFSTPLHCYYQSTLPEIDVNRRRTIMKVQDIYITLLWKYLSHRHGDTGAIRIFLNLNAVYLRMQRISQAVNKEIRTRNDLSALNEAFNRAVIIDSDNK
;
A
#
# COMPACT_ATOMS: atom_id res chain seq x y z
N PRO A 1 20.51 -0.27 29.12
CA PRO A 1 19.14 -0.85 29.02
C PRO A 1 19.24 -2.37 28.86
N ILE A 2 18.58 -3.13 29.73
CA ILE A 2 18.56 -4.59 29.67
C ILE A 2 17.52 -4.98 28.61
N VAL A 3 17.98 -5.46 27.45
CA VAL A 3 17.12 -6.05 26.41
C VAL A 3 16.49 -7.31 27.00
N LYS A 4 15.16 -7.38 27.10
CA LYS A 4 14.50 -8.61 27.56
C LYS A 4 14.67 -9.68 26.48
N ALA A 5 14.90 -10.93 26.88
CA ALA A 5 15.08 -12.04 25.94
C ALA A 5 13.89 -12.22 24.95
N SER A 6 12.70 -11.72 25.31
CA SER A 6 11.50 -11.67 24.45
C SER A 6 11.61 -10.73 23.25
N ASP A 7 12.56 -9.78 23.28
CA ASP A 7 12.70 -8.70 22.30
C ASP A 7 13.73 -9.05 21.21
N LEU A 8 14.36 -10.22 21.32
CA LEU A 8 15.31 -10.72 20.34
C LEU A 8 14.60 -11.36 19.15
N LEU A 9 15.14 -11.13 17.94
CA LEU A 9 14.72 -11.86 16.74
C LEU A 9 15.20 -13.30 16.83
N HIS A 10 14.27 -14.25 16.78
CA HIS A 10 14.58 -15.67 16.66
C HIS A 10 14.73 -16.08 15.20
N GLU A 11 15.26 -17.29 14.96
CA GLU A 11 15.40 -17.84 13.59
C GLU A 11 14.07 -17.85 12.83
N THR A 12 12.98 -18.20 13.52
CA THR A 12 11.63 -18.20 12.96
C THR A 12 11.16 -16.80 12.55
N ASP A 13 11.56 -15.75 13.28
CA ASP A 13 11.25 -14.36 12.92
C ASP A 13 11.96 -13.99 11.61
N TRP A 14 13.23 -14.38 11.45
CA TRP A 14 13.98 -14.16 10.20
C TRP A 14 13.43 -14.90 9.00
N THR A 15 12.99 -16.15 9.19
CA THR A 15 12.28 -16.90 8.15
C THR A 15 11.00 -16.18 7.74
N HIS A 16 10.23 -15.67 8.71
CA HIS A 16 9.00 -14.94 8.43
C HIS A 16 9.26 -13.65 7.66
N LEU A 17 10.27 -12.86 8.05
CA LEU A 17 10.70 -11.66 7.33
C LEU A 17 11.10 -11.97 5.89
N SER A 18 11.93 -13.01 5.71
CA SER A 18 12.39 -13.45 4.39
C SER A 18 11.22 -13.86 3.49
N ASN A 19 10.24 -14.58 4.03
CA ASN A 19 9.05 -14.98 3.29
C ASN A 19 8.20 -13.77 2.87
N ILE A 20 8.03 -12.75 3.74
CA ILE A 20 7.31 -11.51 3.41
C ILE A 20 8.03 -10.76 2.28
N VAL A 21 9.36 -10.62 2.41
CA VAL A 21 10.21 -9.97 1.41
C VAL A 21 10.11 -10.67 0.07
N PHE A 22 10.28 -11.99 0.04
CA PHE A 22 10.20 -12.80 -1.16
C PHE A 22 8.82 -12.75 -1.82
N ALA A 23 7.74 -12.83 -1.03
CA ALA A 23 6.38 -12.72 -1.52
C ALA A 23 6.12 -11.36 -2.17
N TYR A 24 6.56 -10.27 -1.52
CA TYR A 24 6.40 -8.92 -2.07
C TYR A 24 7.17 -8.76 -3.39
N GLU A 25 8.40 -9.24 -3.45
CA GLU A 25 9.23 -9.16 -4.65
C GLU A 25 8.62 -9.95 -5.82
N THR A 26 8.09 -11.14 -5.52
CA THR A 26 7.47 -12.03 -6.51
C THR A 26 6.18 -11.45 -7.08
N HIS A 27 5.29 -10.95 -6.21
CA HIS A 27 3.95 -10.54 -6.62
C HIS A 27 3.82 -9.05 -6.96
N CYS A 28 4.60 -8.18 -6.31
CA CYS A 28 4.55 -6.73 -6.53
C CYS A 28 5.69 -6.26 -7.42
N LEU A 29 6.94 -6.36 -6.94
CA LEU A 29 8.09 -5.72 -7.60
C LEU A 29 8.35 -6.28 -9.00
N LYS A 30 8.41 -7.60 -9.16
CA LYS A 30 8.66 -8.25 -10.46
C LYS A 30 7.59 -7.89 -11.49
N ASN A 31 6.32 -7.89 -11.07
CA ASN A 31 5.20 -7.51 -11.93
C ASN A 31 5.23 -6.02 -12.31
N TYR A 32 5.58 -5.15 -11.36
CA TYR A 32 5.75 -3.72 -11.61
C TYR A 32 6.87 -3.45 -12.63
N ILE A 33 8.06 -4.05 -12.43
CA ILE A 33 9.20 -3.91 -13.35
C ILE A 33 8.83 -4.42 -14.75
N GLN A 34 8.23 -5.61 -14.85
CA GLN A 34 7.86 -6.19 -16.14
C GLN A 34 6.86 -5.30 -16.88
N ARG A 35 5.87 -4.75 -16.17
CA ARG A 35 4.87 -3.85 -16.76
C ARG A 35 5.47 -2.54 -17.22
N ARG A 36 6.36 -1.92 -16.44
CA ARG A 36 7.09 -0.72 -16.89
C ARG A 36 7.85 -1.02 -18.18
N LYS A 37 8.60 -2.13 -18.25
CA LYS A 37 9.28 -2.53 -19.49
C LYS A 37 8.31 -2.65 -20.68
N ASN A 38 7.16 -3.30 -20.48
CA ASN A 38 6.19 -3.53 -21.54
C ASN A 38 5.48 -2.23 -22.01
N LEU A 39 5.05 -1.37 -21.09
CA LEU A 39 4.35 -0.12 -21.39
C LEU A 39 5.23 0.87 -22.18
N PHE A 40 6.54 0.75 -22.04
CA PHE A 40 7.50 1.77 -22.47
C PHE A 40 8.43 1.35 -23.61
N ASN A 41 8.29 0.12 -24.11
CA ASN A 41 8.90 -0.30 -25.38
C ASN A 41 8.33 0.48 -26.58
N THR A 42 7.17 1.13 -26.43
CA THR A 42 6.65 2.14 -27.33
C THR A 42 6.98 3.51 -26.74
N LYS A 43 7.88 4.28 -27.37
CA LYS A 43 8.13 5.69 -26.98
C LYS A 43 6.82 6.47 -27.15
N MET A 44 6.02 6.57 -26.10
CA MET A 44 4.81 7.37 -26.10
C MET A 44 5.20 8.85 -26.03
N GLN A 45 4.64 9.65 -26.94
CA GLN A 45 4.66 11.10 -26.79
C GLN A 45 3.88 11.49 -25.53
N ILE A 46 4.28 12.59 -24.89
CA ILE A 46 3.61 13.12 -23.70
C ILE A 46 2.16 13.47 -24.07
N PRO A 47 1.14 12.81 -23.48
CA PRO A 47 -0.23 13.01 -23.91
C PRO A 47 -0.78 14.30 -23.33
N ASN A 48 -1.33 15.14 -24.19
CA ASN A 48 -2.24 16.19 -23.77
C ASN A 48 -3.68 15.67 -23.62
N ASP A 49 -4.00 14.52 -24.22
CA ASP A 49 -5.33 13.90 -24.16
C ASP A 49 -5.66 13.37 -22.75
N PRO A 50 -6.74 13.88 -22.12
CA PRO A 50 -7.27 13.36 -20.86
C PRO A 50 -7.50 11.85 -20.82
N ASN A 51 -8.03 11.26 -21.90
CA ASN A 51 -8.36 9.84 -21.95
C ASN A 51 -7.11 8.98 -21.86
N VAL A 52 -6.02 9.41 -22.50
CA VAL A 52 -4.73 8.71 -22.42
C VAL A 52 -4.17 8.77 -20.99
N LYS A 53 -4.27 9.93 -20.32
CA LYS A 53 -3.85 10.08 -18.91
C LYS A 53 -4.64 9.18 -17.97
N ILE A 54 -5.97 9.14 -18.13
CA ILE A 54 -6.86 8.28 -17.33
C ILE A 54 -6.53 6.80 -17.58
N ASN A 55 -6.42 6.39 -18.84
CA ASN A 55 -6.15 5.00 -19.19
C ASN A 55 -4.78 4.54 -18.67
N TYR A 56 -3.76 5.39 -18.78
CA TYR A 56 -2.46 5.11 -18.22
C TYR A 56 -2.51 4.98 -16.69
N HIS A 57 -3.10 5.95 -15.99
CA HIS A 57 -3.22 5.91 -14.53
C HIS A 57 -4.03 4.70 -14.05
N SER A 58 -5.13 4.40 -14.73
CA SER A 58 -5.98 3.24 -14.49
C SER A 58 -5.18 1.96 -14.65
N SER A 59 -4.52 1.79 -15.80
CA SER A 59 -3.69 0.61 -16.07
C SER A 59 -2.67 0.42 -14.98
N THR A 60 -1.85 1.43 -14.66
CA THR A 60 -0.80 1.31 -13.64
C THR A 60 -1.37 1.01 -12.26
N THR A 61 -2.39 1.75 -11.82
CA THR A 61 -2.91 1.64 -10.45
C THR A 61 -3.75 0.38 -10.24
N VAL A 62 -4.61 -0.01 -11.19
CA VAL A 62 -5.37 -1.28 -11.15
C VAL A 62 -4.40 -2.46 -11.12
N ASN A 63 -3.39 -2.44 -11.98
CA ASN A 63 -2.38 -3.48 -12.04
C ASN A 63 -1.64 -3.64 -10.71
N ASN A 64 -1.28 -2.52 -10.08
CA ASN A 64 -0.62 -2.53 -8.78
C ASN A 64 -1.56 -2.97 -7.65
N LEU A 65 -2.86 -2.62 -7.71
CA LEU A 65 -3.88 -3.15 -6.80
C LEU A 65 -3.95 -4.68 -6.92
N THR A 66 -4.05 -5.23 -8.12
CA THR A 66 -4.10 -6.69 -8.33
C THR A 66 -2.83 -7.37 -7.81
N SER A 67 -1.65 -6.82 -8.12
CA SER A 67 -0.37 -7.34 -7.63
C SER A 67 -0.26 -7.31 -6.10
N PHE A 68 -0.71 -6.22 -5.47
CA PHE A 68 -0.72 -6.08 -4.02
C PHE A 68 -1.72 -7.04 -3.37
N THR A 69 -2.89 -7.23 -3.98
CA THR A 69 -3.87 -8.25 -3.59
C THR A 69 -3.28 -9.67 -3.66
N SER A 70 -2.54 -10.00 -4.72
CA SER A 70 -1.86 -11.29 -4.83
C SER A 70 -0.80 -11.48 -3.76
N PHE A 71 -0.01 -10.44 -3.46
CA PHE A 71 0.93 -10.45 -2.34
C PHE A 71 0.24 -10.72 -1.00
N LEU A 72 -0.84 -10.00 -0.69
CA LEU A 72 -1.61 -10.23 0.54
C LEU A 72 -2.16 -11.66 0.58
N SER A 73 -2.65 -12.17 -0.55
CA SER A 73 -3.20 -13.53 -0.61
C SER A 73 -2.13 -14.62 -0.41
N SER A 74 -0.86 -14.35 -0.68
CA SER A 74 0.21 -15.33 -0.45
C SER A 74 0.72 -15.35 0.99
N ILE A 75 0.31 -14.39 1.84
CA ILE A 75 0.66 -14.39 3.26
C ILE A 75 -0.15 -15.45 4.02
N PRO A 76 0.49 -16.46 4.65
CA PRO A 76 -0.22 -17.57 5.29
C PRO A 76 -1.20 -17.12 6.38
N THR A 77 -0.84 -16.11 7.17
CA THR A 77 -1.68 -15.59 8.26
C THR A 77 -2.97 -14.92 7.74
N ILE A 78 -3.01 -14.47 6.49
CA ILE A 78 -4.27 -13.99 5.89
C ILE A 78 -5.23 -15.16 5.67
N GLN A 79 -4.71 -16.33 5.31
CA GLN A 79 -5.53 -17.51 5.01
C GLN A 79 -6.18 -18.13 6.26
N THR A 80 -5.69 -17.82 7.46
CA THR A 80 -6.29 -18.28 8.72
C THR A 80 -7.58 -17.53 9.09
N LEU A 81 -7.81 -16.35 8.51
CA LEU A 81 -9.03 -15.57 8.73
C LEU A 81 -10.22 -16.17 7.97
N ALA A 82 -11.45 -15.93 8.46
CA ALA A 82 -12.66 -16.31 7.74
C ALA A 82 -12.75 -15.57 6.39
N LYS A 83 -13.39 -16.18 5.37
CA LYS A 83 -13.58 -15.56 4.04
C LYS A 83 -14.22 -14.17 4.15
N SER A 84 -15.22 -14.02 5.00
CA SER A 84 -15.91 -12.75 5.26
C SER A 84 -14.99 -11.67 5.83
N ASP A 85 -14.06 -12.03 6.71
CA ASP A 85 -13.08 -11.12 7.32
C ASP A 85 -12.03 -10.69 6.29
N ARG A 86 -11.55 -11.64 5.47
CA ARG A 86 -10.64 -11.33 4.36
C ARG A 86 -11.29 -10.35 3.39
N MET A 87 -12.52 -10.61 2.96
CA MET A 87 -13.27 -9.70 2.08
C MET A 87 -13.46 -8.31 2.71
N PHE A 88 -13.76 -8.26 4.01
CA PHE A 88 -13.86 -7.00 4.75
C PHE A 88 -12.55 -6.21 4.69
N LEU A 89 -11.42 -6.82 5.04
CA LEU A 89 -10.11 -6.17 4.99
C LEU A 89 -9.77 -5.68 3.58
N CYS A 90 -10.03 -6.51 2.57
CA CYS A 90 -9.74 -6.15 1.19
C CYS A 90 -10.52 -4.91 0.75
N LYS A 91 -11.83 -4.95 0.97
CA LYS A 91 -12.75 -3.86 0.63
C LYS A 91 -12.39 -2.54 1.29
N HIS A 92 -11.90 -2.58 2.54
CA HIS A 92 -11.69 -1.37 3.34
C HIS A 92 -10.24 -0.90 3.41
N ASN A 93 -9.24 -1.76 3.18
CA ASN A 93 -7.85 -1.41 3.46
C ASN A 93 -6.94 -1.43 2.24
N ILE A 94 -7.30 -2.10 1.13
CA ILE A 94 -6.41 -2.15 -0.05
C ILE A 94 -6.28 -0.79 -0.73
N ARG A 95 -7.40 -0.12 -1.04
CA ARG A 95 -7.38 1.17 -1.75
C ARG A 95 -6.56 2.25 -1.01
N PRO A 96 -6.71 2.45 0.32
CA PRO A 96 -5.90 3.43 1.04
C PRO A 96 -4.40 3.17 0.97
N LEU A 97 -4.01 1.89 0.89
CA LEU A 97 -2.61 1.47 0.91
C LEU A 97 -1.93 1.56 -0.45
N ILE A 98 -2.68 1.73 -1.54
CA ILE A 98 -2.08 1.72 -2.89
C ILE A 98 -1.02 2.82 -3.08
N LEU A 99 -1.22 3.99 -2.47
CA LEU A 99 -0.27 5.11 -2.59
C LEU A 99 1.04 4.81 -1.87
N LEU A 100 0.97 4.15 -0.70
CA LEU A 100 2.15 3.73 0.04
C LEU A 100 2.88 2.60 -0.69
N ASN A 101 2.13 1.65 -1.25
CA ASN A 101 2.69 0.57 -2.06
C ASN A 101 3.36 1.09 -3.35
N LEU A 102 2.72 2.05 -4.04
CA LEU A 102 3.30 2.74 -5.20
C LEU A 102 4.59 3.45 -4.83
N HIS A 103 4.61 4.15 -3.71
CA HIS A 103 5.80 4.82 -3.22
C HIS A 103 6.96 3.83 -3.00
N GLU A 104 6.73 2.70 -2.32
CA GLU A 104 7.72 1.63 -2.14
C GLU A 104 8.24 1.10 -3.49
N LEU A 105 7.34 0.82 -4.45
CA LEU A 105 7.72 0.32 -5.76
C LEU A 105 8.59 1.30 -6.57
N GLU A 106 8.28 2.59 -6.50
CA GLU A 106 9.04 3.64 -7.18
C GLU A 106 10.44 3.83 -6.59
N GLN A 107 10.62 3.63 -5.27
CA GLN A 107 11.96 3.68 -4.65
C GLN A 107 12.85 2.52 -5.11
N LEU A 108 12.26 1.35 -5.39
CA LEU A 108 12.98 0.13 -5.74
C LEU A 108 13.21 -0.06 -7.25
N CYS A 109 12.46 0.67 -8.08
CA CYS A 109 12.50 0.52 -9.53
C CYS A 109 13.02 1.80 -10.19
N TYR A 110 14.16 1.70 -10.87
CA TYR A 110 14.61 2.77 -11.74
C TYR A 110 13.52 3.14 -12.76
N SER A 111 13.32 4.45 -12.92
CA SER A 111 12.39 5.02 -13.86
C SER A 111 13.10 6.08 -14.69
N GLU A 112 12.95 6.00 -16.00
CA GLU A 112 13.51 7.04 -16.87
C GLU A 112 12.82 8.38 -16.61
N PRO A 113 13.51 9.53 -16.78
CA PRO A 113 12.95 10.85 -16.49
C PRO A 113 11.61 11.12 -17.19
N TRP A 114 11.47 10.69 -18.44
CA TRP A 114 10.25 10.87 -19.21
C TRP A 114 9.08 10.03 -18.68
N GLN A 115 9.35 8.87 -18.07
CA GLN A 115 8.29 8.05 -17.46
C GLN A 115 7.79 8.71 -16.18
N LEU A 116 8.69 9.29 -15.38
CA LEU A 116 8.32 10.06 -14.20
C LEU A 116 7.44 11.26 -14.57
N THR A 117 7.74 11.94 -15.68
CA THR A 117 6.88 13.00 -16.22
C THR A 117 5.48 12.47 -16.55
N TYR A 118 5.38 11.29 -17.16
CA TYR A 118 4.10 10.66 -17.50
C TYR A 118 3.30 10.26 -16.26
N ASP A 119 3.96 9.64 -15.29
CA ASP A 119 3.41 9.25 -13.99
C ASP A 119 2.83 10.50 -13.29
N ASN A 120 3.60 11.58 -13.23
CA ASN A 120 3.20 12.84 -12.62
C ASN A 120 2.02 13.51 -13.34
N LEU A 121 2.03 13.62 -14.68
CA LEU A 121 0.93 14.23 -15.44
C LEU A 121 -0.36 13.43 -15.30
N SER A 122 -0.27 12.10 -15.26
CA SER A 122 -1.43 11.24 -15.06
C SER A 122 -1.99 11.37 -13.63
N ALA A 123 -1.12 11.40 -12.63
CA ALA A 123 -1.48 11.59 -11.24
C ALA A 123 -2.06 12.98 -10.98
N GLU A 124 -1.50 14.03 -11.58
CA GLU A 124 -2.02 15.40 -11.51
C GLU A 124 -3.42 15.49 -12.11
N TYR A 125 -3.65 14.86 -13.26
CA TYR A 125 -4.98 14.82 -13.87
C TYR A 125 -6.02 14.14 -12.96
N VAL A 126 -5.67 13.01 -12.33
CA VAL A 126 -6.60 12.25 -11.47
C VAL A 126 -6.81 12.94 -10.12
N CYS A 127 -5.74 13.39 -9.48
CA CYS A 127 -5.82 14.08 -8.18
C CYS A 127 -6.45 15.47 -8.31
N GLY A 128 -6.28 16.14 -9.45
CA GLY A 128 -6.56 17.56 -9.63
C GLY A 128 -5.37 18.42 -9.18
N SER A 129 -5.28 19.62 -9.78
CA SER A 129 -4.17 20.56 -9.60
C SER A 129 -3.99 21.05 -8.16
N ASN A 130 -5.05 21.05 -7.35
CA ASN A 130 -4.98 21.47 -5.94
C ASN A 130 -4.42 20.39 -5.02
N LEU A 131 -4.77 19.12 -5.27
CA LEU A 131 -4.41 17.98 -4.42
C LEU A 131 -3.06 17.38 -4.80
N PHE A 132 -2.67 17.46 -6.08
CA PHE A 132 -1.42 16.89 -6.56
C PHE A 132 -0.17 17.44 -5.84
N PRO A 133 -0.03 18.75 -5.59
CA PRO A 133 1.10 19.27 -4.81
C PRO A 133 1.14 18.72 -3.38
N GLU A 134 -0.01 18.52 -2.73
CA GLU A 134 -0.07 17.91 -1.39
C GLU A 134 0.38 16.45 -1.41
N PHE A 135 -0.01 15.71 -2.45
CA PHE A 135 0.41 14.34 -2.70
C PHE A 135 1.93 14.25 -2.88
N VAL A 136 2.52 15.04 -3.79
CA VAL A 136 3.96 15.08 -4.03
C VAL A 136 4.74 15.47 -2.77
N ASN A 137 4.28 16.49 -2.03
CA ASN A 137 4.92 16.91 -0.79
C ASN A 137 4.87 15.80 0.28
N THR A 138 3.83 14.98 0.28
CA THR A 138 3.71 13.86 1.23
C THR A 138 4.61 12.70 0.85
N LYS A 139 4.77 12.38 -0.44
CA LYS A 139 5.78 11.41 -0.90
C LYS A 139 7.18 11.87 -0.50
N ARG A 140 7.54 13.13 -0.76
CA ARG A 140 8.83 13.70 -0.36
C ARG A 140 9.07 13.64 1.16
N ARG A 141 8.03 13.92 1.96
CA ARG A 141 8.13 13.76 3.43
C ARG A 141 8.29 12.29 3.83
N ALA A 142 7.62 11.38 3.14
CA ALA A 142 7.79 9.96 3.35
C ALA A 142 9.25 9.55 3.08
N GLU A 143 9.84 9.98 1.97
CA GLU A 143 11.27 9.75 1.66
C GLU A 143 12.21 10.28 2.75
N GLN A 144 11.88 11.43 3.34
CA GLN A 144 12.70 12.06 4.38
C GLN A 144 12.55 11.42 5.76
N LEU A 145 11.36 10.88 6.07
CA LEU A 145 10.98 10.43 7.41
C LEU A 145 10.98 8.90 7.55
N LEU A 146 10.64 8.21 6.47
CA LEU A 146 10.71 6.76 6.39
C LEU A 146 12.16 6.36 6.17
N ILE A 147 12.51 5.21 6.74
CA ILE A 147 13.73 4.55 6.33
C ILE A 147 13.47 3.94 4.96
N THR A 148 14.43 4.10 4.04
CA THR A 148 14.53 3.38 2.76
C THR A 148 14.77 1.87 2.96
N ASP A 149 14.32 1.29 4.08
CA ASP A 149 14.46 -0.11 4.41
C ASP A 149 13.20 -0.85 3.93
N PRO A 150 13.31 -1.66 2.87
CA PRO A 150 12.15 -2.32 2.28
C PRO A 150 11.46 -3.27 3.26
N VAL A 151 12.18 -3.86 4.22
CA VAL A 151 11.60 -4.77 5.21
C VAL A 151 10.62 -4.01 6.10
N VAL A 152 11.01 -2.81 6.54
CA VAL A 152 10.19 -1.93 7.38
C VAL A 152 8.91 -1.53 6.65
N THR A 153 9.01 -1.05 5.40
CA THR A 153 7.84 -0.62 4.63
C THR A 153 6.87 -1.77 4.35
N ARG A 154 7.39 -2.94 3.97
CA ARG A 154 6.57 -4.13 3.66
C ARG A 154 5.84 -4.67 4.89
N LEU A 155 6.51 -4.71 6.05
CA LEU A 155 5.86 -5.03 7.32
C LEU A 155 4.81 -3.99 7.70
N TRP A 156 5.13 -2.71 7.52
CA TRP A 156 4.19 -1.64 7.82
C TRP A 156 2.93 -1.72 6.95
N LEU A 157 3.06 -2.05 5.66
CA LEU A 157 1.92 -2.33 4.78
C LEU A 157 1.02 -3.45 5.32
N LEU A 158 1.61 -4.52 5.87
CA LEU A 158 0.83 -5.61 6.51
C LEU A 158 0.14 -5.15 7.80
N VAL A 159 0.86 -4.44 8.68
CA VAL A 159 0.29 -3.87 9.91
C VAL A 159 -0.92 -2.98 9.59
N LEU A 160 -0.79 -2.13 8.56
CA LEU A 160 -1.88 -1.27 8.12
C LEU A 160 -3.00 -2.07 7.45
N PHE A 161 -2.70 -3.09 6.65
CA PHE A 161 -3.71 -3.94 6.04
C PHE A 161 -4.61 -4.63 7.08
N PHE A 162 -4.06 -5.06 8.22
CA PHE A 162 -4.84 -5.63 9.32
C PHE A 162 -5.41 -4.60 10.30
N SER A 163 -5.28 -3.30 10.03
CA SER A 163 -5.89 -2.27 10.87
C SER A 163 -7.41 -2.25 10.67
N THR A 164 -8.18 -2.02 11.75
CA THR A 164 -9.62 -1.77 11.65
C THR A 164 -9.90 -0.53 10.78
N PRO A 165 -11.02 -0.49 10.05
CA PRO A 165 -11.07 -0.04 8.67
C PRO A 165 -10.38 1.31 8.43
N LEU A 166 -9.36 1.30 7.56
CA LEU A 166 -8.67 2.50 7.10
C LEU A 166 -9.58 3.38 6.23
N HIS A 167 -10.61 2.76 5.63
CA HIS A 167 -11.68 3.39 4.85
C HIS A 167 -12.72 4.14 5.69
N CYS A 168 -12.36 4.66 6.88
CA CYS A 168 -13.31 5.25 7.82
C CYS A 168 -14.00 6.55 7.36
N TYR A 169 -13.66 7.11 6.20
CA TYR A 169 -14.20 8.42 5.77
C TYR A 169 -14.89 8.42 4.38
N TYR A 170 -15.26 7.27 3.87
CA TYR A 170 -15.84 7.12 2.52
C TYR A 170 -17.34 6.89 2.48
N GLN A 171 -17.90 6.51 3.61
CA GLN A 171 -19.31 6.24 3.82
C GLN A 171 -19.74 7.13 4.98
N SER A 172 -20.98 7.62 4.95
CA SER A 172 -21.56 8.43 6.04
C SER A 172 -21.51 7.73 7.39
N THR A 173 -21.34 6.40 7.39
CA THR A 173 -21.22 5.55 8.58
C THR A 173 -19.98 4.65 8.48
N LEU A 174 -19.30 4.48 9.61
CA LEU A 174 -18.24 3.48 9.74
C LEU A 174 -18.80 2.08 9.46
N PRO A 175 -18.02 1.18 8.82
CA PRO A 175 -18.42 -0.21 8.71
C PRO A 175 -18.59 -0.79 10.12
N GLU A 176 -19.78 -1.29 10.44
CA GLU A 176 -19.97 -2.03 11.68
C GLU A 176 -19.11 -3.29 11.64
N ILE A 177 -18.27 -3.43 12.66
CA ILE A 177 -17.40 -4.58 12.85
C ILE A 177 -17.76 -5.21 14.19
N ASP A 178 -18.22 -6.45 14.14
CA ASP A 178 -18.44 -7.27 15.33
C ASP A 178 -17.16 -7.35 16.18
N VAL A 179 -17.34 -7.40 17.50
CA VAL A 179 -16.25 -7.41 18.48
C VAL A 179 -15.35 -8.64 18.28
N ASN A 180 -15.91 -9.79 17.93
CA ASN A 180 -15.11 -11.00 17.71
C ASN A 180 -14.28 -10.88 16.42
N ARG A 181 -14.87 -10.41 15.32
CA ARG A 181 -14.13 -10.09 14.09
C ARG A 181 -12.97 -9.13 14.37
N ARG A 182 -13.24 -8.02 15.09
CA ARG A 182 -12.21 -7.04 15.48
C ARG A 182 -11.08 -7.70 16.26
N ARG A 183 -11.41 -8.50 17.27
CA ARG A 183 -10.42 -9.20 18.12
C ARG A 183 -9.53 -10.13 17.29
N THR A 184 -10.12 -10.91 16.39
CA THR A 184 -9.36 -11.83 15.53
C THR A 184 -8.41 -11.09 14.61
N ILE A 185 -8.86 -10.01 13.96
CA ILE A 185 -8.02 -9.19 13.08
C ILE A 185 -6.88 -8.54 13.87
N MET A 186 -7.15 -7.97 15.04
CA MET A 186 -6.12 -7.34 15.88
C MET A 186 -5.07 -8.33 16.37
N LYS A 187 -5.45 -9.58 16.68
CA LYS A 187 -4.48 -10.64 17.02
C LYS A 187 -3.51 -10.93 15.87
N VAL A 188 -4.00 -10.93 14.63
CA VAL A 188 -3.14 -11.11 13.46
C VAL A 188 -2.25 -9.88 13.24
N GLN A 189 -2.79 -8.68 13.42
CA GLN A 189 -2.02 -7.43 13.34
C GLN A 189 -0.85 -7.41 14.34
N ASP A 190 -1.10 -7.85 15.57
CA ASP A 190 -0.12 -7.86 16.66
C ASP A 190 1.12 -8.70 16.34
N ILE A 191 0.97 -9.78 15.57
CA ILE A 191 2.09 -10.59 15.06
C ILE A 191 3.04 -9.71 14.24
N TYR A 192 2.50 -8.91 13.30
CA TYR A 192 3.31 -8.05 12.43
C TYR A 192 3.85 -6.81 13.14
N ILE A 193 3.10 -6.25 14.10
CA ILE A 193 3.60 -5.16 14.96
C ILE A 193 4.78 -5.65 15.79
N THR A 194 4.66 -6.82 16.41
CA THR A 194 5.72 -7.43 17.21
C THR A 194 6.94 -7.73 16.34
N LEU A 195 6.75 -8.31 15.16
CA LEU A 195 7.83 -8.61 14.23
C LEU A 195 8.55 -7.33 13.76
N LEU A 196 7.79 -6.29 13.44
CA LEU A 196 8.34 -4.97 13.09
C LEU A 196 9.12 -4.36 14.24
N TRP A 197 8.57 -4.38 15.45
CA TRP A 197 9.25 -3.83 16.63
C TRP A 197 10.58 -4.56 16.89
N LYS A 198 10.57 -5.90 16.91
CA LYS A 198 11.79 -6.70 17.06
C LYS A 198 12.82 -6.38 15.98
N TYR A 199 12.38 -6.26 14.72
CA TYR A 199 13.25 -5.88 13.60
C TYR A 199 13.89 -4.52 13.81
N LEU A 200 13.07 -3.51 14.14
CA LEU A 200 13.54 -2.15 14.35
C LEU A 200 14.51 -2.05 15.53
N SER A 201 14.17 -2.67 16.66
CA SER A 201 15.02 -2.66 17.86
C SER A 201 16.35 -3.38 17.60
N HIS A 202 16.32 -4.51 16.89
CA HIS A 202 17.55 -5.22 16.51
C HIS A 202 18.43 -4.41 15.56
N ARG A 203 17.85 -3.79 14.52
CA ARG A 203 18.59 -3.11 13.45
C ARG A 203 19.02 -1.69 13.79
N HIS A 204 18.21 -0.96 14.55
CA HIS A 204 18.37 0.48 14.79
C HIS A 204 18.49 0.86 16.27
N GLY A 205 18.40 -0.10 17.19
CA GLY A 205 18.33 0.13 18.63
C GLY A 205 17.02 0.78 19.07
N ASP A 206 16.73 0.76 20.38
CA ASP A 206 15.45 1.20 20.93
C ASP A 206 15.06 2.64 20.54
N THR A 207 16.00 3.60 20.68
CA THR A 207 15.74 5.01 20.33
C THR A 207 15.46 5.17 18.84
N GLY A 208 16.20 4.45 18.00
CA GLY A 208 15.97 4.42 16.56
C GLY A 208 14.60 3.85 16.25
N ALA A 209 14.28 2.70 16.81
CA ALA A 209 13.00 2.01 16.65
C ALA A 209 11.81 2.90 17.00
N ILE A 210 11.83 3.57 18.16
CA ILE A 210 10.79 4.52 18.58
C ILE A 210 10.62 5.62 17.54
N ARG A 211 11.71 6.27 17.13
CA ARG A 211 11.66 7.36 16.14
C ARG A 211 11.05 6.89 14.82
N ILE A 212 11.47 5.74 14.32
CA ILE A 212 11.00 5.18 13.06
C ILE A 212 9.52 4.82 13.16
N PHE A 213 9.11 4.18 14.24
CA PHE A 213 7.72 3.81 14.47
C PHE A 213 6.81 5.05 14.54
N LEU A 214 7.24 6.12 15.22
CA LEU A 214 6.52 7.40 15.24
C LEU A 214 6.44 8.04 13.84
N ASN A 215 7.53 8.01 13.07
CA ASN A 215 7.56 8.51 11.70
C ASN A 215 6.62 7.73 10.78
N LEU A 216 6.59 6.40 10.88
CA LEU A 216 5.68 5.53 10.12
C LEU A 216 4.21 5.93 10.36
N ASN A 217 3.84 6.15 11.63
CA ASN A 217 2.50 6.61 12.00
C ASN A 217 2.21 8.02 11.45
N ALA A 218 3.14 8.96 11.59
CA ALA A 218 2.96 10.34 11.09
C ALA A 218 2.78 10.39 9.58
N VAL A 219 3.58 9.63 8.83
CA VAL A 219 3.47 9.51 7.36
C VAL A 219 2.14 8.85 6.99
N TYR A 220 1.78 7.77 7.67
CA TYR A 220 0.53 7.05 7.42
C TYR A 220 -0.70 7.95 7.58
N LEU A 221 -0.83 8.66 8.71
CA LEU A 221 -1.98 9.56 8.97
C LEU A 221 -2.12 10.63 7.89
N ARG A 222 -0.99 11.16 7.40
CA ARG A 222 -0.98 12.15 6.32
C ARG A 222 -1.38 11.54 4.98
N MET A 223 -0.82 10.36 4.64
CA MET A 223 -1.18 9.64 3.43
C MET A 223 -2.66 9.23 3.43
N GLN A 224 -3.22 8.86 4.58
CA GLN A 224 -4.63 8.49 4.70
C GLN A 224 -5.54 9.66 4.32
N ARG A 225 -5.26 10.88 4.83
CA ARG A 225 -6.01 12.09 4.47
C ARG A 225 -5.97 12.38 2.96
N ILE A 226 -4.80 12.25 2.34
CA ILE A 226 -4.65 12.51 0.91
C ILE A 226 -5.32 11.44 0.08
N SER A 227 -5.12 10.17 0.43
CA SER A 227 -5.76 9.03 -0.22
C SER A 227 -7.28 9.17 -0.20
N GLN A 228 -7.85 9.63 0.93
CA GLN A 228 -9.27 9.95 1.04
C GLN A 228 -9.69 11.04 0.05
N ALA A 229 -8.98 12.16 0.00
CA ALA A 229 -9.32 13.27 -0.87
C ALA A 229 -9.23 12.88 -2.36
N VAL A 230 -8.18 12.17 -2.76
CA VAL A 230 -8.03 11.64 -4.13
C VAL A 230 -9.16 10.68 -4.49
N ASN A 231 -9.50 9.75 -3.61
CA ASN A 231 -10.60 8.82 -3.85
C ASN A 231 -11.98 9.53 -3.86
N LYS A 232 -12.14 10.64 -3.14
CA LYS A 232 -13.35 11.48 -3.24
C LYS A 232 -13.42 12.10 -4.65
N GLU A 233 -12.34 12.70 -5.13
CA GLU A 233 -12.26 13.26 -6.49
C GLU A 233 -12.61 12.23 -7.55
N ILE A 234 -12.01 11.03 -7.48
CA ILE A 234 -12.26 9.91 -8.41
C ILE A 234 -13.75 9.51 -8.46
N ARG A 235 -14.49 9.67 -7.36
CA ARG A 235 -15.91 9.30 -7.28
C ARG A 235 -16.86 10.41 -7.73
N THR A 236 -16.51 11.67 -7.46
CA THR A 236 -17.38 12.81 -7.74
C THR A 236 -17.21 13.34 -9.15
N ARG A 237 -16.06 13.09 -9.78
CA ARG A 237 -15.77 13.51 -11.15
C ARG A 237 -16.29 12.50 -12.16
N ASN A 238 -17.19 12.96 -13.04
CA ASN A 238 -17.83 12.11 -14.06
C ASN A 238 -16.83 11.47 -15.03
N ASP A 239 -15.78 12.20 -15.42
CA ASP A 239 -14.72 11.71 -16.31
C ASP A 239 -13.88 10.58 -15.68
N LEU A 240 -13.90 10.43 -14.35
CA LEU A 240 -13.18 9.39 -13.62
C LEU A 240 -14.06 8.19 -13.21
N SER A 241 -15.33 8.16 -13.61
CA SER A 241 -16.28 7.08 -13.29
C SER A 241 -15.75 5.68 -13.64
N ALA A 242 -15.24 5.50 -14.86
CA ALA A 242 -14.66 4.24 -15.33
C ALA A 242 -13.44 3.79 -14.50
N LEU A 243 -12.63 4.75 -14.04
CA LEU A 243 -11.49 4.48 -13.14
C LEU A 243 -11.97 3.99 -11.77
N ASN A 244 -12.99 4.63 -11.20
CA ASN A 244 -13.58 4.21 -9.92
C ASN A 244 -14.14 2.78 -10.00
N GLU A 245 -14.82 2.43 -11.09
CA GLU A 245 -15.31 1.08 -11.33
C GLU A 245 -14.19 0.06 -11.45
N ALA A 246 -13.14 0.37 -12.22
CA ALA A 246 -11.99 -0.50 -12.38
C ALA A 246 -11.30 -0.79 -11.03
N PHE A 247 -11.13 0.24 -10.20
CA PHE A 247 -10.62 0.06 -8.84
C PHE A 247 -11.56 -0.79 -7.95
N ASN A 248 -12.88 -0.73 -8.15
CA ASN A 248 -13.81 -1.50 -7.32
C ASN A 248 -13.70 -2.98 -7.67
N ARG A 249 -13.62 -3.29 -8.97
CA ARG A 249 -13.40 -4.65 -9.47
C ARG A 249 -12.07 -5.22 -8.99
N ALA A 250 -10.99 -4.43 -9.02
CA ALA A 250 -9.65 -4.89 -8.63
C ALA A 250 -9.48 -5.26 -7.14
N VAL A 251 -10.37 -4.75 -6.28
CA VAL A 251 -10.34 -4.99 -4.82
C VAL A 251 -11.16 -6.22 -4.43
N ILE A 252 -12.07 -6.67 -5.29
CA ILE A 252 -12.81 -7.91 -5.09
C ILE A 252 -11.84 -9.05 -5.44
N ILE A 253 -11.21 -9.60 -4.40
CA ILE A 253 -10.42 -10.82 -4.53
C ILE A 253 -11.36 -11.90 -5.06
N ASP A 254 -10.96 -12.55 -6.16
CA ASP A 254 -11.53 -13.77 -6.73
C ASP A 254 -12.34 -14.55 -5.68
N SER A 255 -13.64 -14.30 -5.68
CA SER A 255 -14.61 -15.04 -4.89
C SER A 255 -14.82 -16.44 -5.45
N ASP A 256 -14.37 -16.67 -6.70
CA ASP A 256 -14.91 -17.70 -7.60
C ASP A 256 -13.85 -18.53 -8.34
N ASN A 257 -12.54 -18.34 -8.12
CA ASN A 257 -11.51 -19.23 -8.64
C ASN A 257 -11.19 -20.36 -7.65
N LYS A 258 -12.18 -21.21 -7.38
CA LYS A 258 -12.04 -22.62 -6.97
C LYS A 258 -13.27 -23.40 -7.40
#